data_AF-A0A929BG56-F1
#
_entry.id   AF-A0A929BG56-F1
#
_cell.length_a   1.000
_cell.length_b   1.000
_cell.length_c   1.000
_cell.angle_alpha   90.00
_cell.angle_beta   90.00
_cell.angle_gamma   90.00
#
_symmetry.space_group_name_H-M   'P 1'
#
loop_
_entity.id
_entity.type
_entity.pdbx_description
1 polymer ?
#
loop_
_entity_poly.entity_id
_entity_poly.type
_entity_poly.pdbx_seq_one_letter_code
_entity_poly.pdbx_strand_id
1 'polypeptide(L)'
;MLPIFVIIIWGGGSYLIFQIGSTIGGDYSSVDKLLQKAQITQDDLKREYYHGSSFDIGSFEPTLIGVIKKSPEAIVAGLYRPFIWESRYPVMVLSGIENLLLLILTLYVIFRSGFIFTFKSISKDTVILFCVIFSITFAFSVGLSTSNFGALVRYKIPAIPFFLAGLFIINYRYKKERTKKLNN
;
A
#
# COMPACT_ATOMS: atom_id res chain seq x y z
N MET A 1 -30.29 19.76 -12.80
CA MET A 1 -30.61 18.92 -11.62
C MET A 1 -29.37 18.17 -11.11
N LEU A 2 -28.78 17.26 -11.89
CA LEU A 2 -27.58 16.47 -11.51
C LEU A 2 -26.34 17.28 -11.02
N PRO A 3 -25.89 18.37 -11.67
CA PRO A 3 -24.66 19.05 -11.25
C PRO A 3 -24.79 19.80 -9.92
N ILE A 4 -25.98 20.33 -9.63
CA ILE A 4 -26.27 21.04 -8.37
C ILE A 4 -26.33 20.05 -7.21
N PHE A 5 -26.91 18.87 -7.44
CA PHE A 5 -26.98 17.81 -6.45
C PHE A 5 -25.60 17.28 -6.06
N VAL A 6 -24.69 17.15 -7.04
CA VAL A 6 -23.29 16.75 -6.80
C VAL A 6 -22.54 17.81 -5.97
N ILE A 7 -22.73 19.10 -6.27
CA ILE A 7 -22.10 20.20 -5.51
C ILE A 7 -22.62 20.24 -4.07
N ILE A 8 -23.92 20.01 -3.86
CA ILE A 8 -24.53 19.97 -2.52
C ILE A 8 -24.04 18.77 -1.72
N ILE A 9 -23.91 17.60 -2.34
CA ILE A 9 -23.37 16.40 -1.69
C ILE A 9 -21.89 16.59 -1.33
N TRP A 10 -21.09 17.13 -2.23
CA TRP A 10 -19.66 17.37 -1.96
C TRP A 10 -19.44 18.48 -0.93
N GLY A 11 -20.17 19.59 -1.04
CA GLY A 11 -20.10 20.71 -0.10
C GLY A 11 -20.66 20.36 1.28
N GLY A 12 -21.83 19.71 1.33
CA GLY A 12 -22.43 19.25 2.58
C GLY A 12 -21.63 18.12 3.24
N GLY A 13 -21.14 17.17 2.44
CA GLY A 13 -20.30 16.07 2.92
C GLY A 13 -18.98 16.55 3.51
N SER A 14 -18.30 17.49 2.84
CA SER A 14 -17.08 18.10 3.38
C SER A 14 -17.36 18.89 4.67
N TYR A 15 -18.42 19.70 4.72
CA TYR A 15 -18.81 20.44 5.93
C TYR A 15 -19.11 19.52 7.12
N LEU A 16 -19.83 18.41 6.88
CA LEU A 16 -20.10 17.40 7.92
C LEU A 16 -18.83 16.71 8.38
N ILE A 17 -17.90 16.38 7.48
CA ILE A 17 -16.58 15.81 7.85
C ILE A 17 -15.80 16.80 8.72
N PHE A 18 -15.84 18.10 8.41
CA PHE A 18 -15.20 19.13 9.24
C PHE A 18 -15.84 19.24 10.63
N GLN A 19 -17.17 19.21 10.72
CA GLN A 19 -17.90 19.36 11.99
C GLN A 19 -17.78 18.11 12.88
N ILE A 20 -17.78 16.92 12.27
CA ILE A 20 -17.52 15.66 12.96
C ILE A 20 -16.04 15.61 13.39
N GLY A 21 -15.11 16.06 12.54
CA GLY A 21 -13.69 16.18 12.85
C GLY A 21 -13.39 17.12 14.03
N SER A 22 -14.19 18.16 14.24
CA SER A 22 -14.09 19.01 15.44
C SER A 22 -14.67 18.39 16.70
N THR A 23 -15.57 17.39 16.58
CA THR A 23 -16.32 16.81 17.71
C THR A 23 -15.76 15.46 18.16
N ILE A 24 -15.16 14.66 17.27
CA ILE A 24 -14.58 13.32 17.56
C ILE A 24 -13.16 13.41 18.15
N GLY A 25 -12.67 14.62 18.41
CA GLY A 25 -11.40 14.87 19.07
C GLY A 25 -10.43 15.56 18.13
N GLY A 26 -9.97 16.74 18.53
CA GLY A 26 -9.14 17.67 17.76
C GLY A 26 -7.73 17.16 17.36
N ASP A 27 -7.54 15.84 17.29
CA ASP A 27 -6.36 15.12 16.82
C ASP A 27 -6.41 14.80 15.32
N TYR A 28 -7.58 14.85 14.69
CA TYR A 28 -7.77 14.53 13.26
C TYR A 28 -8.03 15.78 12.39
N SER A 29 -7.96 16.98 12.97
CA SER A 29 -8.33 18.24 12.32
C SER A 29 -7.23 18.87 11.43
N SER A 30 -6.02 18.31 11.44
CA SER A 30 -4.86 18.85 10.71
C SER A 30 -3.98 17.70 10.22
N VAL A 31 -3.43 17.81 9.01
CA VAL A 31 -2.49 16.81 8.46
C VAL A 31 -1.34 16.55 9.42
N ASP A 32 -0.84 17.59 10.10
CA ASP A 32 0.27 17.47 11.06
C ASP A 32 -0.10 16.67 12.31
N LYS A 33 -1.34 16.80 12.80
CA LYS A 33 -1.83 16.05 13.96
C LYS A 33 -2.13 14.59 13.60
N LEU A 34 -2.59 14.32 12.38
CA LEU A 34 -2.72 12.97 11.84
C LEU A 34 -1.35 12.28 11.78
N LEU A 35 -0.33 12.99 11.31
CA LEU A 35 1.05 12.48 11.28
C LEU A 35 1.58 12.27 12.70
N GLN A 36 1.30 13.16 13.64
CA GLN A 36 1.68 13.02 15.04
C GLN A 36 0.97 11.83 15.71
N LYS A 37 -0.32 11.62 15.42
CA LYS A 37 -1.09 10.46 15.90
C LYS A 37 -0.54 9.15 15.31
N ALA A 38 -0.18 9.15 14.03
CA ALA A 38 0.45 8.01 13.38
C ALA A 38 1.81 7.68 14.04
N GLN A 39 2.61 8.70 14.34
CA GLN A 39 3.89 8.54 15.04
C GLN A 39 3.71 8.01 16.47
N ILE A 40 2.79 8.58 17.26
CA ILE A 40 2.50 8.13 18.63
C ILE A 40 1.98 6.68 18.60
N THR A 41 1.10 6.35 17.65
CA THR A 41 0.60 4.97 17.49
C THR A 41 1.74 4.03 17.12
N GLN A 42 2.65 4.45 16.23
CA GLN A 42 3.81 3.67 15.87
C GLN A 42 4.74 3.44 17.07
N ASP A 43 5.01 4.47 17.88
CA ASP A 43 5.85 4.39 19.08
C ASP A 43 5.20 3.60 20.22
N ASP A 44 3.87 3.66 20.37
CA ASP A 44 3.15 2.82 21.33
C ASP A 44 3.11 1.35 20.87
N LEU A 45 3.02 1.09 19.56
CA LEU A 45 3.22 -0.27 19.00
C LEU A 45 4.67 -0.76 19.14
N LYS A 46 5.65 0.15 19.33
CA LYS A 46 7.05 -0.19 19.65
C LYS A 46 7.25 -0.52 21.13
N ARG A 47 6.51 0.09 22.05
CA ARG A 47 6.70 -0.12 23.50
C ARG A 47 6.02 -1.39 24.00
N GLU A 48 6.87 -2.37 24.33
CA GLU A 48 6.71 -3.39 25.38
C GLU A 48 5.60 -4.46 25.25
N TYR A 49 4.56 -4.27 24.42
CA TYR A 49 3.48 -5.25 24.27
C TYR A 49 3.75 -6.38 23.25
N TYR A 50 4.69 -6.19 22.30
CA TYR A 50 4.89 -7.10 21.16
C TYR A 50 6.21 -7.89 21.14
N HIS A 51 6.90 -8.04 22.29
CA HIS A 51 8.05 -8.98 22.48
C HIS A 51 8.95 -9.18 21.24
N GLY A 52 9.48 -8.09 20.66
CA GLY A 52 10.48 -8.14 19.60
C GLY A 52 9.99 -8.47 18.18
N SER A 53 8.69 -8.57 17.91
CA SER A 53 8.12 -8.69 16.56
C SER A 53 7.62 -7.36 15.98
N SER A 54 8.32 -6.26 16.27
CA SER A 54 8.07 -4.97 15.63
C SER A 54 9.16 -4.63 14.62
N PHE A 55 8.78 -3.91 13.56
CA PHE A 55 9.69 -3.32 12.61
C PHE A 55 9.76 -1.81 12.79
N ASP A 56 10.95 -1.26 12.58
CA ASP A 56 11.17 0.17 12.52
C ASP A 56 11.39 0.61 11.08
N ILE A 57 10.59 1.58 10.63
CA ILE A 57 10.73 2.25 9.32
C ILE A 57 11.66 3.47 9.44
N GLY A 58 12.27 3.65 10.63
CA GLY A 58 13.04 4.80 11.05
C GLY A 58 12.13 5.89 11.60
N SER A 59 12.66 6.73 12.49
CA SER A 59 12.02 7.97 12.91
C SER A 59 11.83 8.88 11.70
N PHE A 60 10.59 9.28 11.43
CA PHE A 60 10.29 10.29 10.42
C PHE A 60 10.14 11.65 11.08
N GLU A 61 10.60 12.69 10.39
CA GLU A 61 10.01 14.01 10.58
C GLU A 61 8.56 13.96 10.07
N PRO A 62 7.57 14.35 10.88
CA PRO A 62 6.17 14.43 10.47
C PRO A 62 5.97 15.64 9.55
N THR A 63 6.60 15.61 8.38
CA THR A 63 6.49 16.62 7.33
C THR A 63 6.22 15.89 6.02
N LEU A 64 5.30 16.41 5.18
CA LEU A 64 4.92 15.80 3.89
C LEU A 64 6.12 15.34 3.04
N ILE A 65 7.22 16.11 3.07
CA ILE A 65 8.46 15.82 2.35
C ILE A 65 9.20 14.62 2.97
N GLY A 66 9.26 14.52 4.29
CA GLY A 66 9.82 13.38 5.01
C GLY A 66 9.03 12.09 4.73
N VAL A 67 7.69 12.20 4.73
CA VAL A 67 6.76 11.11 4.43
C VAL A 67 6.97 10.57 3.01
N ILE A 68 7.13 11.46 2.02
CA ILE A 68 7.40 11.08 0.62
C ILE A 68 8.79 10.45 0.46
N LYS A 69 9.82 11.01 1.12
CA LYS A 69 11.22 10.56 0.95
C LYS A 69 11.45 9.10 1.33
N LYS A 70 10.64 8.60 2.25
CA LYS A 70 10.68 7.22 2.77
C LYS A 70 9.48 6.39 2.34
N SER A 71 8.61 6.95 1.51
CA SER A 71 7.53 6.20 0.87
C SER A 71 7.99 4.90 0.20
N PRO A 72 9.16 4.81 -0.48
CA PRO A 72 9.58 3.56 -1.10
C PRO A 72 9.84 2.46 -0.06
N GLU A 73 10.43 2.83 1.09
CA GLU A 73 10.71 1.91 2.20
C GLU A 73 9.40 1.44 2.85
N ALA A 74 8.46 2.36 3.08
CA ALA A 74 7.14 2.04 3.63
C ALA A 74 6.30 1.16 2.68
N ILE A 75 6.36 1.39 1.36
CA ILE A 75 5.67 0.57 0.35
C ILE A 75 6.27 -0.84 0.31
N VAL A 76 7.60 -0.96 0.31
CA VAL A 76 8.27 -2.26 0.33
C VAL A 76 7.96 -3.02 1.62
N ALA A 77 7.95 -2.32 2.76
CA ALA A 77 7.52 -2.89 4.03
C ALA A 77 6.06 -3.35 3.98
N GLY A 78 5.15 -2.50 3.48
CA GLY A 78 3.73 -2.79 3.37
C GLY A 78 3.40 -3.96 2.44
N LEU A 79 4.09 -4.08 1.30
CA LEU A 79 3.85 -5.16 0.35
C LEU A 79 4.57 -6.45 0.74
N TYR A 80 5.88 -6.39 0.97
CA TYR A 80 6.73 -7.57 0.95
C TYR A 80 7.20 -8.05 2.33
N ARG A 81 6.90 -7.32 3.41
CA ARG A 81 7.29 -7.73 4.77
C ARG A 81 6.09 -8.32 5.53
N PRO A 82 6.29 -9.29 6.44
CA PRO A 82 7.57 -9.84 6.93
C PRO A 82 8.30 -10.68 5.89
N PHE A 83 9.64 -10.58 5.88
CA PHE A 83 10.47 -11.55 5.17
C PHE A 83 10.61 -12.85 5.99
N ILE A 84 10.94 -13.95 5.31
CA ILE A 84 11.12 -15.26 5.97
C ILE A 84 12.19 -15.19 7.06
N TRP A 85 13.28 -14.46 6.82
CA TRP A 85 14.38 -14.26 7.77
C TRP A 85 14.06 -13.34 8.96
N GLU A 86 12.93 -12.62 8.94
CA GLU A 86 12.47 -11.77 10.05
C GLU A 86 11.42 -12.47 10.91
N SER A 87 11.04 -13.69 10.54
CA SER A 87 9.96 -14.44 11.16
C SER A 87 10.43 -15.09 12.46
N ARG A 88 9.99 -14.54 13.60
CA ARG A 88 10.35 -15.04 14.94
C ARG A 88 9.47 -16.19 15.44
N TYR A 89 8.31 -16.42 14.82
CA TYR A 89 7.35 -17.44 15.25
C TYR A 89 6.81 -18.22 14.03
N PRO A 90 6.41 -19.50 14.19
CA PRO A 90 5.98 -20.35 13.06
C PRO A 90 4.84 -19.78 12.22
N VAL A 91 3.87 -19.13 12.87
CA VAL A 91 2.73 -18.49 12.19
C VAL A 91 3.19 -17.33 11.29
N MET A 92 4.26 -16.63 11.70
CA MET A 92 4.84 -15.53 10.94
C MET A 92 5.61 -16.02 9.70
N VAL A 93 6.18 -17.22 9.76
CA VAL A 93 6.87 -17.86 8.62
C VAL A 93 5.90 -18.11 7.47
N LEU A 94 4.67 -18.54 7.77
CA LEU A 94 3.64 -18.75 6.74
C LEU A 94 3.33 -17.45 5.98
N SER A 95 3.15 -16.36 6.71
CA SER A 95 2.99 -15.03 6.12
C SER A 95 4.24 -14.58 5.34
N GLY A 96 5.44 -14.94 5.82
CA GLY A 96 6.69 -14.67 5.14
C GLY A 96 6.80 -15.40 3.79
N ILE A 97 6.31 -16.64 3.71
CA ILE A 97 6.25 -17.41 2.47
C ILE A 97 5.29 -16.76 1.47
N GLU A 98 4.10 -16.33 1.90
CA GLU A 98 3.14 -15.64 1.03
C GLU A 98 3.76 -14.37 0.41
N ASN A 99 4.45 -13.57 1.22
CA ASN A 99 5.10 -12.36 0.73
C ASN A 99 6.29 -12.64 -0.17
N LEU A 100 7.04 -13.71 0.09
CA LEU A 100 8.10 -14.16 -0.81
C LEU A 100 7.53 -14.59 -2.15
N LEU A 101 6.41 -15.34 -2.17
CA LEU A 101 5.73 -15.74 -3.40
C LEU A 101 5.25 -14.52 -4.19
N LEU A 102 4.67 -13.53 -3.51
CA LEU A 102 4.29 -12.25 -4.13
C LEU A 102 5.50 -11.53 -4.73
N LEU A 103 6.62 -11.46 -4.01
CA LEU A 103 7.85 -10.83 -4.50
C LEU A 103 8.41 -11.57 -5.72
N ILE A 104 8.49 -12.89 -5.67
CA ILE A 104 8.94 -13.73 -6.79
C ILE A 104 8.02 -13.54 -8.00
N LEU A 105 6.69 -13.49 -7.80
CA LEU A 105 5.74 -13.27 -8.87
C LEU A 105 5.91 -11.88 -9.51
N THR A 106 6.08 -10.83 -8.71
CA THR A 106 6.35 -9.48 -9.20
C THR A 106 7.61 -9.45 -10.05
N LEU A 107 8.70 -10.02 -9.54
CA LEU A 107 9.98 -10.11 -10.26
C LEU A 107 9.83 -10.92 -11.54
N TYR A 108 9.16 -12.06 -11.48
CA TYR A 108 8.91 -12.92 -12.63
C TYR A 108 8.16 -12.18 -13.74
N VAL A 109 7.09 -11.45 -13.41
CA VAL A 109 6.34 -10.66 -14.39
C VAL A 109 7.22 -9.56 -14.97
N ILE A 110 7.92 -8.78 -14.14
CA ILE A 110 8.78 -7.68 -14.59
C ILE A 110 9.90 -8.17 -15.50
N PHE A 111 10.59 -9.25 -15.15
CA PHE A 111 11.67 -9.81 -15.97
C PHE A 111 11.16 -10.46 -17.26
N ARG A 112 10.00 -11.12 -17.20
CA ARG A 112 9.42 -11.78 -18.39
C ARG A 112 8.85 -10.78 -19.39
N SER A 113 8.11 -9.76 -18.93
CA SER A 113 7.56 -8.74 -19.83
C SER A 113 8.58 -7.68 -20.21
N GLY A 114 9.59 -7.46 -19.37
CA GLY A 114 10.57 -6.38 -19.50
C GLY A 114 10.04 -5.09 -18.88
N PHE A 115 10.93 -4.34 -18.23
CA PHE A 115 10.59 -3.10 -17.50
C PHE A 115 9.83 -2.09 -18.38
N ILE A 116 10.29 -1.88 -19.61
CA ILE A 116 9.68 -0.95 -20.57
C ILE A 116 8.24 -1.37 -20.95
N PHE A 117 8.00 -2.66 -21.13
CA PHE A 117 6.66 -3.17 -21.46
C PHE A 117 5.71 -3.04 -20.29
N THR A 118 6.19 -3.33 -19.08
CA THR A 118 5.41 -3.22 -17.84
C THR A 118 4.93 -1.78 -17.65
N PHE A 119 5.84 -0.81 -17.70
CA PHE A 119 5.48 0.61 -17.59
C PHE A 119 4.54 1.07 -18.72
N LYS A 120 4.81 0.65 -19.96
CA LYS A 120 3.92 0.97 -21.10
C LYS A 120 2.52 0.35 -20.92
N SER A 121 2.43 -0.86 -20.38
CA SER A 121 1.15 -1.53 -20.12
C SER A 121 0.37 -0.84 -19.02
N ILE A 122 1.06 -0.41 -17.95
CA ILE A 122 0.46 0.36 -16.86
C ILE A 122 -0.11 1.69 -17.39
N SER A 123 0.65 2.44 -18.20
CA SER A 123 0.17 3.73 -18.74
C SER A 123 -0.92 3.59 -19.81
N LYS A 124 -0.97 2.46 -20.52
CA LYS A 124 -1.94 2.24 -21.61
C LYS A 124 -3.29 1.69 -21.11
N ASP A 125 -3.33 1.11 -19.91
CA ASP A 125 -4.49 0.40 -19.40
C ASP A 125 -4.97 1.02 -18.09
N THR A 126 -6.14 1.67 -18.14
CA THR A 126 -6.73 2.32 -16.96
C THR A 126 -6.97 1.33 -15.81
N VAL A 127 -7.26 0.06 -16.12
CA VAL A 127 -7.50 -0.97 -15.10
C VAL A 127 -6.20 -1.33 -14.38
N ILE A 128 -5.12 -1.58 -15.14
CA ILE A 128 -3.80 -1.88 -14.56
C ILE A 128 -3.30 -0.68 -13.74
N LEU A 129 -3.46 0.53 -14.29
CA LEU A 129 -3.10 1.77 -13.60
C LEU A 129 -3.82 1.91 -12.26
N PHE A 130 -5.14 1.71 -12.25
CA PHE A 130 -5.94 1.74 -11.03
C PHE A 130 -5.46 0.70 -10.01
N CYS A 131 -5.27 -0.55 -10.43
CA CYS A 131 -4.80 -1.63 -9.57
C CYS A 131 -3.45 -1.31 -8.93
N VAL A 132 -2.50 -0.79 -9.69
CA VAL A 132 -1.15 -0.46 -9.22
C VAL A 132 -1.18 0.74 -8.27
N ILE A 133 -1.86 1.83 -8.63
CA ILE A 133 -1.94 3.04 -7.80
C ILE A 133 -2.64 2.72 -6.47
N PHE A 134 -3.75 1.98 -6.50
CA PHE A 134 -4.48 1.57 -5.31
C PHE A 134 -3.59 0.73 -4.39
N SER A 135 -2.95 -0.30 -4.94
CA SER A 135 -2.11 -1.21 -4.16
C SER A 135 -0.91 -0.49 -3.53
N ILE A 136 -0.26 0.41 -4.27
CA ILE A 136 0.89 1.19 -3.78
C ILE A 136 0.46 2.16 -2.68
N THR A 137 -0.60 2.94 -2.92
CA THR A 137 -1.10 3.93 -1.93
C THR A 137 -1.56 3.23 -0.65
N PHE A 138 -2.22 2.09 -0.79
CA PHE A 138 -2.70 1.33 0.35
C PHE A 138 -1.56 0.66 1.12
N ALA A 139 -0.58 0.08 0.42
CA ALA A 139 0.62 -0.47 1.05
C ALA A 139 1.44 0.60 1.77
N PHE A 140 1.54 1.79 1.21
CA PHE A 140 2.16 2.94 1.87
C PHE A 140 1.44 3.33 3.16
N SER A 141 0.10 3.43 3.11
CA SER A 141 -0.73 3.77 4.29
C SER A 141 -0.57 2.73 5.41
N VAL A 142 -0.66 1.44 5.05
CA VAL A 142 -0.51 0.32 5.99
C VAL A 142 0.91 0.21 6.53
N GLY A 143 1.91 0.41 5.67
CA GLY A 143 3.32 0.43 6.04
C GLY A 143 3.61 1.51 7.07
N LEU A 144 3.19 2.75 6.82
CA LEU A 144 3.40 3.87 7.75
C LEU A 144 2.65 3.70 9.08
N SER A 145 1.42 3.17 9.05
CA SER A 145 0.57 3.15 10.24
C SER A 145 0.87 1.99 11.18
N THR A 146 1.59 0.96 10.74
CA THR A 146 1.73 -0.30 11.49
C THR A 146 3.17 -0.78 11.59
N SER A 147 3.70 -0.77 12.80
CA SER A 147 5.02 -1.36 13.13
C SER A 147 4.96 -2.85 13.50
N ASN A 148 3.77 -3.48 13.60
CA ASN A 148 3.61 -4.88 13.98
C ASN A 148 3.39 -5.79 12.76
N PHE A 149 4.23 -6.80 12.57
CA PHE A 149 4.11 -7.76 11.46
C PHE A 149 2.77 -8.51 11.41
N GLY A 150 2.19 -8.87 12.56
CA GLY A 150 0.93 -9.61 12.62
C GLY A 150 -0.29 -8.77 12.22
N ALA A 151 -0.24 -7.45 12.47
CA ALA A 151 -1.25 -6.50 12.02
C ALA A 151 -1.01 -6.09 10.56
N LEU A 152 0.26 -5.91 10.17
CA LEU A 152 0.68 -5.58 8.81
C LEU A 152 0.13 -6.58 7.78
N VAL A 153 0.23 -7.88 8.08
CA VAL A 153 -0.28 -8.95 7.19
C VAL A 153 -1.79 -8.88 7.02
N ARG A 154 -2.53 -8.57 8.09
CA ARG A 154 -4.01 -8.47 8.02
C ARG A 154 -4.46 -7.24 7.27
N TYR A 155 -3.80 -6.11 7.54
CA TYR A 155 -4.18 -4.83 6.95
C TYR A 155 -3.89 -4.75 5.46
N LYS A 156 -2.95 -5.53 4.92
CA LYS A 156 -2.68 -5.56 3.48
C LYS A 156 -3.54 -6.54 2.67
N ILE A 157 -4.33 -7.42 3.32
CA ILE A 157 -5.24 -8.36 2.64
C ILE A 157 -6.08 -7.68 1.55
N PRO A 158 -6.66 -6.47 1.76
CA PRO A 158 -7.44 -5.80 0.72
C PRO A 158 -6.63 -5.36 -0.51
N ALA A 159 -5.33 -5.07 -0.37
CA ALA A 159 -4.49 -4.61 -1.49
C ALA A 159 -3.93 -5.76 -2.34
N ILE A 160 -3.69 -6.93 -1.74
CA ILE A 160 -3.15 -8.12 -2.44
C ILE A 160 -3.95 -8.49 -3.71
N PRO A 161 -5.30 -8.61 -3.70
CA PRO A 161 -6.04 -9.02 -4.90
C PRO A 161 -5.91 -8.01 -6.05
N PHE A 162 -5.87 -6.71 -5.76
CA PHE A 162 -5.67 -5.68 -6.79
C PHE A 162 -4.25 -5.74 -7.35
N PHE A 163 -3.26 -5.96 -6.50
CA PHE A 163 -1.88 -6.09 -6.92
C PHE A 163 -1.67 -7.31 -7.82
N LEU A 164 -2.20 -8.47 -7.42
CA LEU A 164 -2.20 -9.70 -8.21
C LEU A 164 -2.94 -9.53 -9.54
N ALA A 165 -4.13 -8.92 -9.53
CA ALA A 165 -4.89 -8.66 -10.75
C ALA A 165 -4.07 -7.83 -11.76
N GLY A 166 -3.42 -6.76 -11.29
CA GLY A 166 -2.53 -5.96 -12.12
C GLY A 166 -1.41 -6.78 -12.75
N LEU A 167 -0.71 -7.60 -11.96
CA LEU A 167 0.37 -8.48 -12.43
C LEU A 167 -0.11 -9.52 -13.46
N PHE A 168 -1.25 -10.17 -13.21
CA PHE A 168 -1.81 -11.16 -14.13
C PHE A 168 -2.28 -10.54 -15.44
N ILE A 169 -2.90 -9.37 -15.41
CA ILE A 169 -3.32 -8.66 -16.63
C ILE A 169 -2.08 -8.27 -17.45
N ILE A 170 -1.01 -7.77 -16.82
CA ILE A 170 0.26 -7.48 -17.51
C ILE A 170 0.81 -8.73 -18.18
N ASN A 171 0.87 -9.86 -17.46
CA ASN A 171 1.37 -11.13 -18.01
C ASN A 171 0.53 -11.62 -19.19
N TYR A 172 -0.80 -11.56 -19.08
CA TYR A 172 -1.72 -11.94 -20.15
C TYR A 172 -1.53 -11.09 -21.39
N ARG A 173 -1.41 -9.76 -21.23
CA ARG A 173 -1.18 -8.84 -22.36
C ARG A 173 0.16 -9.08 -23.02
N TYR A 174 1.22 -9.32 -22.24
CA TYR A 174 2.52 -9.68 -22.79
C TYR A 174 2.45 -10.96 -23.62
N LYS A 175 1.79 -12.01 -23.12
CA LYS A 175 1.61 -13.27 -23.87
C LYS A 175 0.85 -13.04 -25.18
N LYS A 176 -0.23 -12.24 -25.14
CA LYS A 176 -1.03 -11.90 -26.34
C LYS A 176 -0.22 -11.11 -27.38
N GLU A 177 0.57 -10.13 -26.97
CA GLU A 177 1.42 -9.37 -27.89
C GLU A 177 2.55 -10.22 -28.47
N ARG A 178 3.12 -11.16 -27.70
CA ARG A 178 4.13 -12.09 -28.20
C ARG A 178 3.56 -13.06 -29.24
N THR A 179 2.37 -13.62 -29.01
CA THR A 179 1.70 -14.50 -29.99
C THR A 179 1.38 -13.75 -31.28
N LYS A 180 0.92 -12.50 -31.20
CA LYS A 180 0.70 -11.68 -32.40
C LYS A 180 1.97 -11.45 -33.22
N LYS A 181 3.12 -11.25 -32.57
CA LYS A 181 4.42 -11.11 -33.25
C LYS A 181 4.94 -12.41 -33.87
N LEU A 182 4.47 -13.57 -33.41
CA LEU A 182 4.88 -14.87 -33.95
C LEU A 182 4.06 -15.30 -35.17
N ASN A 183 2.83 -14.79 -35.28
CA ASN A 183 1.88 -15.14 -36.34
C ASN A 183 1.86 -14.12 -37.50
N ASN A 184 2.63 -13.05 -37.41
CA ASN A 184 2.86 -12.03 -38.44
C ASN A 184 4.30 -12.14 -38.94
#